data_AF-A0AA90ZD96-F1
#
_entry.id   AF-A0AA90ZD96-F1
#
_cell.length_a   1.000
_cell.length_b   1.000
_cell.length_c   1.000
_cell.angle_alpha   90.00
_cell.angle_beta   90.00
_cell.angle_gamma   90.00
#
_symmetry.space_group_name_H-M   'P 1'
#
loop_
_entity.id
_entity.type
_entity.pdbx_description
1 polymer ?
#
loop_
_entity_poly.entity_id
_entity_poly.type
_entity_poly.pdbx_seq_one_letter_code
_entity_poly.pdbx_strand_id
1 'polypeptide(L)'
;MNNAETPEGLRLLYDLLVKASEFPGESPHNLRNLYHWGEKLKALHQLLSAHHDAEYLQEHRLVRKNIREISRLYPSERYVAEGYDILYEWLGSLSRLYQRLGLLIPQNLVYTEGGEEGI
;
A
#
# COMPACT_ATOMS: atom_id res chain seq x y z
N MET A 1 -23.50 -5.98 8.43
CA MET A 1 -23.23 -4.64 7.85
C MET A 1 -21.73 -4.43 7.95
N ASN A 2 -21.04 -4.37 6.82
CA ASN A 2 -19.60 -4.11 6.81
C ASN A 2 -19.38 -2.64 7.14
N ASN A 3 -18.76 -2.35 8.28
CA ASN A 3 -18.41 -0.98 8.69
C ASN A 3 -17.49 -0.25 7.69
N ALA A 4 -17.01 -0.93 6.64
CA ALA A 4 -16.24 -0.35 5.54
C ALA A 4 -17.09 0.48 4.55
N GLU A 5 -18.42 0.41 4.61
CA GLU A 5 -19.31 1.14 3.70
C GLU A 5 -19.80 2.49 4.28
N THR A 6 -19.44 2.81 5.54
CA THR A 6 -19.76 4.11 6.12
C THR A 6 -18.65 5.13 5.84
N PRO A 7 -18.97 6.44 5.75
CA PRO A 7 -17.95 7.49 5.58
C PRO A 7 -16.80 7.42 6.61
N GLU A 8 -17.12 7.05 7.85
CA GLU A 8 -16.15 6.87 8.93
C GLU A 8 -15.24 5.66 8.68
N GLY A 9 -15.78 4.57 8.14
CA GLY A 9 -15.03 3.39 7.76
C GLY A 9 -14.06 3.66 6.61
N LEU A 10 -14.52 4.38 5.58
CA LEU A 10 -13.69 4.79 4.44
C LEU A 10 -12.55 5.72 4.89
N ARG A 11 -12.83 6.68 5.78
CA ARG A 11 -11.82 7.55 6.38
C ARG A 11 -10.79 6.78 7.19
N LEU A 12 -11.23 5.80 7.99
CA LEU A 12 -10.33 4.94 8.74
C LEU A 12 -9.40 4.16 7.82
N LEU A 13 -9.91 3.59 6.73
CA LEU A 13 -9.09 2.86 5.76
C LEU A 13 -8.04 3.79 5.12
N TYR A 14 -8.42 5.02 4.77
CA TYR A 14 -7.49 6.03 4.24
C TYR A 14 -6.40 6.41 5.26
N ASP A 15 -6.78 6.70 6.51
CA ASP A 15 -5.83 7.05 7.57
C ASP A 15 -4.81 5.93 7.84
N LEU A 16 -5.24 4.67 7.73
CA LEU A 16 -4.36 3.51 7.87
C LEU A 16 -3.36 3.41 6.71
N LEU A 17 -3.78 3.71 5.47
CA LEU A 17 -2.87 3.79 4.33
C LEU A 17 -1.84 4.90 4.52
N VAL A 18 -2.27 6.09 4.96
CA VAL A 18 -1.37 7.21 5.24
C VAL A 18 -0.32 6.81 6.28
N LYS A 19 -0.74 6.23 7.41
CA LYS A 19 0.17 5.76 8.47
C LYS A 19 1.11 4.63 8.06
N ALA A 20 0.72 3.83 7.07
CA ALA A 20 1.61 2.83 6.47
C ALA A 20 2.52 3.43 5.41
N SER A 21 2.14 4.54 4.78
CA SER A 21 2.96 5.29 3.83
C SER A 21 4.00 6.18 4.50
N GLU A 22 3.81 6.51 5.78
CA GLU A 22 4.82 7.16 6.62
C GLU A 22 6.08 6.28 6.66
N PHE A 23 7.07 6.69 5.88
CA PHE A 23 8.37 6.03 5.80
C PHE A 23 8.98 5.91 7.20
N PRO A 24 9.56 4.75 7.59
CA PRO A 24 10.08 4.56 8.93
C PRO A 24 11.41 5.32 9.15
N GLY A 25 11.32 6.64 9.32
CA GLY A 25 12.31 7.53 9.95
C GLY A 25 13.67 7.69 9.26
N GLU A 26 14.52 8.51 9.87
CA GLU A 26 15.84 8.98 9.39
C GLU A 26 16.93 7.89 9.23
N SER A 27 16.61 6.62 9.46
CA SER A 27 17.54 5.49 9.26
C SER A 27 16.95 4.47 8.28
N PRO A 28 17.03 4.73 6.96
CA PRO A 28 16.54 3.85 5.89
C PRO A 28 17.25 2.49 5.79
N HIS A 29 18.10 2.13 6.76
CA HIS A 29 18.96 0.94 6.72
C HIS A 29 18.91 0.10 8.00
N ASN A 30 17.77 0.09 8.70
CA ASN A 30 17.62 -0.70 9.93
C ASN A 30 16.65 -1.89 9.75
N LEU A 31 17.15 -3.11 10.01
CA LEU A 31 16.38 -4.36 10.00
C LEU A 31 15.08 -4.29 10.81
N ARG A 32 15.11 -3.61 11.97
CA ARG A 32 13.94 -3.46 12.84
C ARG A 32 12.86 -2.61 12.17
N ASN A 33 13.25 -1.51 11.52
CA ASN A 33 12.34 -0.62 10.83
C ASN A 33 11.70 -1.31 9.63
N LEU A 34 12.51 -2.06 8.86
CA LEU A 34 12.02 -2.89 7.76
C LEU A 34 10.98 -3.90 8.23
N TYR A 35 11.27 -4.63 9.31
CA TYR A 35 10.34 -5.61 9.90
C TYR A 35 9.01 -4.96 10.33
N HIS A 36 9.08 -3.85 11.09
CA HIS A 36 7.88 -3.15 11.54
C HIS A 36 7.06 -2.61 10.37
N TRP A 37 7.71 -2.12 9.32
CA TRP A 37 7.00 -1.64 8.14
C TRP A 37 6.31 -2.78 7.40
N GLY A 38 6.97 -3.92 7.25
CA GLY A 38 6.37 -5.13 6.68
C GLY A 38 5.12 -5.60 7.45
N GLU A 39 5.17 -5.59 8.78
CA GLU A 39 4.00 -5.96 9.60
C GLU A 39 2.85 -4.95 9.48
N LYS A 40 3.13 -3.64 9.32
CA LYS A 40 2.07 -2.64 9.01
C LYS A 40 1.38 -2.94 7.67
N LEU A 41 2.15 -3.19 6.61
CA LEU A 41 1.60 -3.48 5.28
C LEU A 41 0.81 -4.81 5.26
N LYS A 42 1.28 -5.81 6.01
CA LYS A 42 0.57 -7.08 6.22
C LYS A 42 -0.76 -6.89 6.94
N ALA A 43 -0.81 -6.05 7.97
CA ALA A 43 -2.05 -5.72 8.66
C ALA A 43 -3.05 -5.05 7.71
N LEU A 44 -2.60 -4.09 6.88
CA LEU A 44 -3.42 -3.47 5.84
C LEU A 44 -3.95 -4.49 4.83
N HIS A 45 -3.07 -5.37 4.33
CA HIS A 45 -3.46 -6.46 3.44
C HIS A 45 -4.58 -7.32 4.04
N GLN A 46 -4.48 -7.68 5.32
CA GLN A 46 -5.50 -8.49 6.01
C GLN A 46 -6.82 -7.74 6.19
N LEU A 47 -6.78 -6.45 6.55
CA LEU A 47 -7.97 -5.63 6.70
C LEU A 47 -8.76 -5.50 5.39
N LEU A 48 -8.05 -5.46 4.26
CA LEU A 48 -8.65 -5.35 2.92
C LEU A 48 -8.98 -6.71 2.30
N SER A 49 -8.89 -7.82 3.04
CA SER A 49 -9.07 -9.17 2.49
C SER A 49 -10.40 -9.38 1.77
N ALA A 50 -11.48 -8.76 2.25
CA ALA A 50 -12.79 -8.80 1.61
C ALA A 50 -12.85 -8.03 0.28
N HIS A 51 -11.86 -7.18 0.01
CA HIS A 51 -11.79 -6.27 -1.13
C HIS A 51 -10.70 -6.65 -2.15
N HIS A 52 -9.95 -7.73 -1.91
CA HIS A 52 -8.89 -8.14 -2.83
C HIS A 52 -9.46 -8.52 -4.20
N ASP A 53 -9.04 -7.79 -5.23
CA ASP A 53 -9.34 -8.13 -6.62
C ASP A 53 -8.23 -8.99 -7.25
N ALA A 54 -8.50 -9.53 -8.44
CA ALA A 54 -7.57 -10.43 -9.13
C ALA A 54 -6.23 -9.75 -9.48
N GLU A 55 -6.27 -8.46 -9.82
CA GLU A 55 -5.10 -7.67 -10.18
C GLU A 55 -4.16 -7.50 -8.98
N TYR A 56 -4.70 -7.06 -7.84
CA TYR A 56 -3.99 -6.97 -6.58
C TYR A 56 -3.42 -8.32 -6.14
N LEU A 57 -4.19 -9.40 -6.26
CA LEU A 57 -3.72 -10.74 -5.89
C LEU A 57 -2.56 -11.21 -6.77
N GLN A 58 -2.51 -10.81 -8.05
CA GLN A 58 -1.38 -11.08 -8.93
C GLN A 58 -0.14 -10.29 -8.50
N GLU A 59 -0.27 -8.99 -8.26
CA GLU A 59 0.83 -8.14 -7.76
C GLU A 59 1.37 -8.66 -6.43
N HIS A 60 0.49 -8.97 -5.47
CA HIS A 60 0.87 -9.48 -4.16
C HIS A 60 1.58 -10.85 -4.24
N ARG A 61 1.23 -11.72 -5.20
CA ARG A 61 1.97 -12.97 -5.43
C ARG A 61 3.41 -12.72 -5.84
N LEU A 62 3.66 -11.72 -6.69
CA LEU A 62 5.01 -11.34 -7.11
C LEU A 62 5.81 -10.76 -5.93
N VAL A 63 5.23 -9.81 -5.19
CA VAL A 63 5.82 -9.27 -3.96
C VAL A 63 6.19 -10.39 -2.99
N ARG A 64 5.28 -11.34 -2.73
CA ARG A 64 5.53 -12.46 -1.81
C ARG A 64 6.67 -13.36 -2.29
N LYS A 65 6.80 -13.56 -3.60
CA LYS A 65 7.92 -14.30 -4.18
C LYS A 65 9.24 -13.56 -3.91
N ASN A 66 9.30 -12.26 -4.18
CA ASN A 66 10.48 -11.41 -3.95
C ASN A 66 10.86 -11.39 -2.46
N ILE A 67 9.89 -11.28 -1.54
CA ILE A 67 10.12 -11.38 -0.08
C ILE A 67 10.81 -12.70 0.29
N ARG A 68 10.38 -13.83 -0.29
CA ARG A 68 11.00 -15.14 -0.01
C ARG A 68 12.42 -15.24 -0.54
N GLU A 69 12.68 -14.67 -1.71
CA GLU A 69 14.00 -14.66 -2.31
C GLU A 69 14.95 -13.80 -1.50
N ILE A 70 14.54 -12.59 -1.12
CA ILE A 70 15.40 -11.70 -0.34
C ILE A 70 15.64 -12.22 1.08
N SER A 71 14.67 -12.88 1.69
CA SER A 71 14.81 -13.46 3.04
C SER A 71 15.96 -14.46 3.15
N ARG A 72 16.42 -15.05 2.03
CA ARG A 72 17.60 -15.93 2.00
C ARG A 72 18.91 -15.19 2.21
N LEU A 73 18.91 -13.87 2.03
CA LEU A 73 20.06 -13.00 2.24
C LEU A 73 20.12 -12.45 3.67
N TYR A 74 19.20 -12.85 4.55
CA TYR A 74 19.19 -12.38 5.93
C TYR A 74 20.31 -13.01 6.77
N PRO A 75 20.99 -12.24 7.65
CA PRO A 75 21.01 -10.77 7.70
C PRO A 75 22.11 -10.21 6.77
N SER A 76 21.78 -9.22 5.93
CA SER A 76 22.76 -8.49 5.12
C SER A 76 22.26 -7.08 4.79
N GLU A 77 23.18 -6.18 4.41
CA GLU A 77 22.81 -4.84 3.90
C GLU A 77 21.93 -4.94 2.66
N ARG A 78 22.22 -5.92 1.79
CA ARG A 78 21.43 -6.22 0.60
C ARG A 78 20.00 -6.62 0.94
N TYR A 79 19.81 -7.45 1.99
CA TYR A 79 18.48 -7.78 2.51
C TYR A 79 17.72 -6.52 2.97
N VAL A 80 18.41 -5.58 3.61
CA VAL A 80 17.78 -4.34 4.08
C VAL A 80 17.34 -3.47 2.90
N ALA A 81 18.27 -3.14 2.00
CA ALA A 81 18.00 -2.24 0.88
C ALA A 81 16.91 -2.78 -0.05
N GLU A 82 17.09 -4.00 -0.58
CA GLU A 82 16.09 -4.62 -1.47
C GLU A 82 14.78 -4.94 -0.72
N GLY A 83 14.87 -5.19 0.59
CA GLY A 83 13.68 -5.33 1.44
C GLY A 83 12.80 -4.07 1.40
N TYR A 84 13.40 -2.88 1.52
CA TYR A 84 12.66 -1.62 1.44
C TYR A 84 12.02 -1.43 0.06
N ASP A 85 12.74 -1.73 -1.02
CA ASP A 85 12.21 -1.64 -2.39
C ASP A 85 10.97 -2.54 -2.56
N ILE A 86 11.03 -3.78 -2.08
CA ILE A 86 9.90 -4.72 -2.15
C ILE A 86 8.71 -4.23 -1.30
N LEU A 87 8.95 -3.63 -0.13
CA LEU A 87 7.87 -3.06 0.68
C LEU A 87 7.24 -1.83 0.01
N TYR A 88 8.02 -1.00 -0.68
CA TYR A 88 7.50 0.09 -1.51
C TYR A 88 6.62 -0.43 -2.65
N GLU A 89 7.04 -1.48 -3.36
CA GLU A 89 6.22 -2.12 -4.39
C GLU A 89 4.90 -2.64 -3.82
N TRP A 90 4.93 -3.23 -2.63
CA TRP A 90 3.73 -3.71 -1.96
C TRP A 90 2.79 -2.56 -1.57
N LEU A 91 3.34 -1.48 -1.00
CA LEU A 91 2.58 -0.27 -0.70
C LEU A 91 1.95 0.31 -1.97
N GLY A 92 2.68 0.36 -3.09
CA GLY A 92 2.13 0.81 -4.37
C GLY A 92 0.96 -0.06 -4.86
N SER A 93 1.06 -1.38 -4.68
CA SER A 93 -0.01 -2.33 -5.02
C SER A 93 -1.25 -2.13 -4.13
N LEU A 94 -1.05 -1.88 -2.82
CA LEU A 94 -2.12 -1.50 -1.90
C LEU A 94 -2.75 -0.17 -2.33
N SER A 95 -1.97 0.86 -2.62
CA SER A 95 -2.48 2.16 -3.07
C SER A 95 -3.34 2.06 -4.35
N ARG A 96 -2.95 1.21 -5.30
CA ARG A 96 -3.77 0.94 -6.50
C ARG A 96 -5.08 0.22 -6.16
N LEU A 97 -5.06 -0.72 -5.22
CA LEU A 97 -6.29 -1.34 -4.71
C LEU A 97 -7.22 -0.27 -4.09
N TYR A 98 -6.68 0.64 -3.28
CA TYR A 98 -7.44 1.76 -2.72
C TYR A 98 -8.02 2.69 -3.80
N GLN A 99 -7.27 2.99 -4.88
CA GLN A 99 -7.79 3.77 -6.01
C GLN A 99 -8.97 3.06 -6.69
N ARG A 100 -8.88 1.74 -6.91
CA ARG A 100 -9.97 0.95 -7.49
C ARG A 100 -11.20 0.86 -6.58
N LEU A 101 -11.01 0.93 -5.27
CA LEU A 101 -12.09 1.06 -4.29
C LEU A 101 -12.69 2.47 -4.22
N GLY A 102 -12.16 3.44 -4.98
CA GLY A 102 -12.59 4.84 -4.93
C GLY A 102 -12.16 5.58 -3.66
N LEU A 103 -11.24 5.01 -2.88
CA LEU A 103 -10.73 5.58 -1.63
C LEU A 103 -9.57 6.56 -1.84
N LEU A 104 -8.98 6.57 -3.02
CA LEU A 104 -7.91 7.48 -3.42
C LEU A 104 -8.22 8.06 -4.80
N ILE A 105 -7.98 9.36 -4.95
CA ILE A 105 -8.05 10.03 -6.25
C ILE A 105 -6.80 9.64 -7.05
N PRO A 106 -6.94 9.07 -8.26
CA PRO A 106 -5.82 8.90 -9.19
C PRO A 106 -5.12 10.24 -9.46
N GLN A 107 -3.78 10.27 -9.39
CA GLN A 107 -3.00 11.48 -9.67
C GLN A 107 -3.21 12.05 -11.10
N ASN A 108 -3.84 11.27 -11.99
CA ASN A 108 -4.04 11.62 -13.40
C ASN A 108 -5.44 12.20 -13.68
N LEU A 109 -6.25 12.52 -12.66
CA LEU A 109 -7.51 13.24 -12.87
C LEU A 109 -7.21 14.70 -13.20
N VAL A 110 -7.06 14.99 -14.49
CA VAL A 110 -7.26 16.34 -15.02
C VAL A 110 -8.72 16.68 -14.77
N TYR A 111 -8.99 17.59 -13.84
CA TYR A 111 -10.28 18.25 -13.72
C TYR A 111 -10.50 19.04 -15.03
N THR A 112 -11.25 18.48 -15.97
CA THR A 112 -11.94 19.30 -16.96
C THR A 112 -13.14 19.90 -16.25
N GLU A 113 -12.98 21.10 -15.70
CA GLU A 113 -14.10 21.94 -15.30
C GLU A 113 -14.94 22.22 -16.56
N GLY A 114 -16.05 21.48 -16.71
CA GLY A 114 -17.13 21.87 -17.60
C GLY A 114 -17.88 23.02 -16.94
N GLY A 115 -17.66 24.24 -17.43
CA GLY A 115 -18.22 25.44 -16.80
C GLY A 115 -18.22 26.69 -17.69
N GLU A 116 -18.34 26.57 -19.01
CA GLU A 116 -18.76 27.69 -19.88
C GLU A 116 -19.74 27.19 -20.96
N GLU A 117 -20.93 26.78 -20.56
CA GLU A 117 -22.12 27.01 -21.38
C GLU A 117 -22.98 28.03 -20.64
N GLY A 118 -22.56 29.29 -20.74
CA GLY A 118 -23.40 30.45 -20.47
C GLY A 118 -24.32 30.70 -21.66
N ILE A 119 -25.60 30.82 -21.37
CA ILE A 119 -26.73 31.11 -22.27
C ILE A 119 -26.54 32.47 -22.97
#